data_AF-A0A8H4QP96-F1
#
_entry.id   AF-A0A8H4QP96-F1
#
_cell.length_a   1.000
_cell.length_b   1.000
_cell.length_c   1.000
_cell.angle_alpha   90.00
_cell.angle_beta   90.00
_cell.angle_gamma   90.00
#
_symmetry.space_group_name_H-M   'P 1'
#
loop_
_entity.id
_entity.type
_entity.pdbx_description
1 polymer ?
#
loop_
_entity_poly.entity_id
_entity_poly.type
_entity_poly.pdbx_seq_one_letter_code
_entity_poly.pdbx_strand_id
1 'polypeptide(L)'
;MHRSYPSRKQHISTRKHSPLVAKKRPAARPPVPPYQRISYATPGTDARRRRAICDNKKPTSREDINLSDIDRSFDCDGDIDSNVEMDCDSDGSGFYWEEEDTLLTDLLDGPLGRDKDQYLDALADSLQEPFHDQGHLLKKEIAETLVPTHNHVKNIFSTLEKSVDPVFGHGISKFNEGCKRMETTMLAQYNDLNDLHKATQNKITKSLEELKVEYARRDELWINLKASIDAIVNPTLESISDSPAKLEQAIAKLDKQAKSLESRSKDMSSVKKGLQDLFKAS
;
A
#
# COMPACT_ATOMS: atom_id res chain seq x y z
N MET A 1 -22.78 22.70 53.53
CA MET A 1 -23.88 23.05 52.61
C MET A 1 -23.65 22.36 51.27
N HIS A 2 -24.20 21.15 51.07
CA HIS A 2 -24.03 20.40 49.82
C HIS A 2 -25.13 20.77 48.82
N ARG A 3 -24.75 21.41 47.71
CA ARG A 3 -25.67 21.66 46.58
C ARG A 3 -25.65 20.44 45.65
N SER A 4 -26.69 19.63 45.77
CA SER A 4 -27.04 18.56 44.83
C SER A 4 -27.64 19.18 43.58
N TYR A 5 -27.04 18.96 42.41
CA TYR A 5 -27.58 19.40 41.13
C TYR A 5 -28.42 18.28 40.49
N PRO A 6 -29.63 18.59 39.98
CA PRO A 6 -30.48 17.59 39.36
C PRO A 6 -29.97 17.23 37.95
N SER A 7 -29.84 15.92 37.74
CA SER A 7 -29.47 15.28 36.48
C SER A 7 -30.56 15.48 35.42
N ARG A 8 -30.24 16.24 34.37
CA ARG A 8 -31.12 16.55 33.25
C ARG A 8 -31.15 15.37 32.28
N LYS A 9 -32.09 14.44 32.48
CA LYS A 9 -32.37 13.34 31.54
C LYS A 9 -32.84 13.91 30.19
N GLN A 10 -32.03 13.79 29.16
CA GLN A 10 -32.45 14.07 27.79
C GLN A 10 -33.31 12.91 27.27
N HIS A 11 -34.55 13.23 26.89
CA HIS A 11 -35.47 12.31 26.23
C HIS A 11 -34.94 11.96 24.84
N ILE A 12 -34.51 10.72 24.65
CA ILE A 12 -34.23 10.13 23.35
C ILE A 12 -35.57 9.92 22.64
N SER A 13 -35.87 10.79 21.68
CA SER A 13 -37.02 10.67 20.78
C SER A 13 -36.82 9.46 19.85
N THR A 14 -37.43 8.34 20.19
CA THR A 14 -37.55 7.17 19.31
C THR A 14 -38.54 7.46 18.20
N ARG A 15 -38.05 8.01 17.07
CA ARG A 15 -38.82 8.04 15.82
C ARG A 15 -39.05 6.62 15.33
N LYS A 16 -40.26 6.11 15.58
CA LYS A 16 -40.78 4.89 14.96
C LYS A 16 -40.90 5.14 13.46
N HIS A 17 -39.92 4.68 12.69
CA HIS A 17 -40.05 4.58 11.24
C HIS A 17 -41.00 3.44 10.91
N SER A 18 -42.10 3.77 10.25
CA SER A 18 -43.09 2.83 9.72
C SER A 18 -42.43 1.79 8.80
N PRO A 19 -42.86 0.53 8.83
CA PRO A 19 -42.38 -0.48 7.88
C PRO A 19 -42.96 -0.15 6.50
N LEU A 20 -42.10 0.28 5.58
CA LEU A 20 -42.45 0.39 4.17
C LEU A 20 -42.73 -1.02 3.65
N VAL A 21 -44.01 -1.29 3.39
CA VAL A 21 -44.49 -2.49 2.70
C VAL A 21 -43.76 -2.58 1.35
N ALA A 22 -42.86 -3.55 1.26
CA ALA A 22 -42.12 -3.87 0.06
C ALA A 22 -43.08 -4.37 -1.02
N LYS A 23 -43.44 -3.49 -1.97
CA LYS A 23 -43.99 -3.92 -3.26
C LYS A 23 -42.96 -4.82 -3.92
N LYS A 24 -43.23 -6.14 -3.96
CA LYS A 24 -42.52 -7.11 -4.79
C LYS A 24 -42.47 -6.58 -6.23
N ARG A 25 -41.33 -6.02 -6.62
CA ARG A 25 -41.02 -5.76 -8.01
C ARG A 25 -40.85 -7.12 -8.72
N PRO A 26 -41.38 -7.28 -9.94
CA PRO A 26 -41.11 -8.47 -10.75
C PRO A 26 -39.59 -8.63 -10.93
N ALA A 27 -39.12 -9.88 -10.90
CA ALA A 27 -37.71 -10.24 -10.96
C ALA A 27 -36.99 -9.46 -12.05
N ALA A 28 -36.06 -8.59 -11.63
CA ALA A 28 -35.13 -7.95 -12.54
C ALA A 28 -34.36 -9.05 -13.28
N ARG A 29 -34.32 -8.94 -14.61
CA ARG A 29 -33.45 -9.78 -15.45
C ARG A 29 -32.04 -9.82 -14.83
N PRO A 30 -31.38 -10.99 -14.82
CA PRO A 30 -29.99 -11.07 -14.37
C PRO A 30 -29.16 -10.04 -15.14
N PRO A 31 -28.26 -9.31 -14.45
CA PRO A 31 -27.36 -8.38 -15.12
C PRO A 31 -26.57 -9.16 -16.16
N VAL A 32 -26.71 -8.76 -17.42
CA VAL A 32 -25.85 -9.24 -18.49
C VAL A 32 -24.42 -8.88 -18.04
N PRO A 33 -23.50 -9.85 -17.91
CA PRO A 33 -22.12 -9.53 -17.58
C PRO A 33 -21.62 -8.54 -18.64
N PRO A 34 -20.97 -7.43 -18.24
CA PRO A 34 -20.41 -6.52 -19.21
C PRO A 34 -19.42 -7.33 -20.03
N TYR A 35 -19.76 -7.58 -21.29
CA TYR A 35 -18.79 -7.99 -22.29
C TYR A 35 -17.67 -6.95 -22.18
N GLN A 36 -16.53 -7.38 -21.67
CA GLN A 36 -15.29 -6.62 -21.73
C GLN A 36 -15.05 -6.39 -23.22
N ARG A 37 -15.52 -5.23 -23.68
CA ARG A 37 -15.22 -4.72 -24.99
C ARG A 37 -13.72 -4.47 -24.95
N ILE A 38 -12.96 -5.41 -25.49
CA ILE A 38 -11.53 -5.24 -25.76
C ILE A 38 -11.45 -4.05 -26.70
N SER A 39 -11.29 -2.85 -26.13
CA SER A 39 -11.01 -1.64 -26.87
C SER A 39 -9.56 -1.77 -27.32
N TYR A 40 -9.37 -2.18 -28.57
CA TYR A 40 -8.12 -1.91 -29.27
C TYR A 40 -8.02 -0.38 -29.35
N ALA A 41 -7.28 0.19 -28.40
CA ALA A 41 -6.92 1.60 -28.43
C ALA A 41 -6.11 1.80 -29.72
N THR A 42 -6.73 2.43 -30.70
CA THR A 42 -6.02 3.03 -31.82
C THR A 42 -5.09 4.09 -31.25
N PRO A 43 -3.78 4.08 -31.58
CA PRO A 43 -2.85 5.13 -31.17
C PRO A 43 -3.17 6.40 -31.96
N GLY A 44 -4.14 7.17 -31.45
CA GLY A 44 -4.49 8.50 -31.92
C GLY A 44 -3.48 9.51 -31.38
N THR A 45 -2.54 9.86 -32.24
CA THR A 45 -1.81 11.13 -32.33
C THR A 45 -2.31 12.25 -31.40
N ASP A 46 -1.81 12.32 -30.16
CA ASP A 46 -1.92 13.53 -29.36
C ASP A 46 -0.66 14.38 -29.54
N ALA A 47 -0.63 15.06 -30.68
CA ALA A 47 0.40 16.02 -31.05
C ALA A 47 0.06 17.39 -30.45
N ARG A 48 0.29 17.58 -29.14
CA ARG A 48 0.66 18.89 -28.53
C ARG A 48 0.69 18.83 -27.00
N ARG A 49 1.81 18.37 -26.45
CA ARG A 49 2.37 19.00 -25.24
C ARG A 49 3.88 18.87 -25.20
N ARG A 50 4.52 19.84 -25.85
CA ARG A 50 5.92 20.18 -25.60
C ARG A 50 6.07 20.61 -24.14
N ARG A 51 6.72 19.78 -23.33
CA ARG A 51 7.80 20.25 -22.46
C ARG A 51 8.96 19.30 -22.63
N ALA A 52 9.99 19.81 -23.29
CA ALA A 52 11.30 19.22 -23.31
C ALA A 52 11.84 19.23 -21.88
N ILE A 53 12.10 18.05 -21.33
CA ILE A 53 13.27 17.81 -20.51
C ILE A 53 13.87 16.54 -21.07
N CYS A 54 14.93 16.74 -21.84
CA CYS A 54 15.87 15.72 -22.24
C CYS A 54 16.44 15.09 -20.96
N ASP A 55 16.44 13.76 -20.88
CA ASP A 55 17.67 13.01 -20.64
C ASP A 55 17.40 11.50 -20.80
N ASN A 56 17.69 11.04 -22.01
CA ASN A 56 17.86 9.63 -22.33
C ASN A 56 19.11 9.12 -21.61
N LYS A 57 18.94 8.56 -20.41
CA LYS A 57 19.89 7.58 -19.89
C LYS A 57 19.47 6.19 -20.37
N LYS A 58 20.36 5.65 -21.20
CA LYS A 58 20.45 4.27 -21.70
C LYS A 58 20.04 3.26 -20.61
N PRO A 59 19.22 2.23 -20.89
CA PRO A 59 19.03 1.13 -19.96
C PRO A 59 20.32 0.30 -19.96
N THR A 60 21.17 0.56 -18.97
CA THR A 60 22.20 -0.37 -18.53
C THR A 60 21.52 -1.66 -18.06
N SER A 61 22.21 -2.76 -18.33
CA SER A 61 21.84 -4.13 -18.01
C SER A 61 21.16 -4.29 -16.66
N ARG A 62 20.12 -5.11 -16.70
CA ARG A 62 19.48 -5.85 -15.61
C ARG A 62 20.55 -6.49 -14.72
N GLU A 63 21.00 -5.74 -13.72
CA GLU A 63 21.62 -6.30 -12.53
C GLU A 63 20.48 -6.69 -11.59
N ASP A 64 20.49 -7.94 -11.15
CA ASP A 64 19.60 -8.49 -10.16
C ASP A 64 19.78 -7.71 -8.86
N ILE A 65 18.91 -6.72 -8.62
CA ILE A 65 18.84 -6.02 -7.35
C ILE A 65 18.31 -7.03 -6.34
N ASN A 66 19.24 -7.63 -5.61
CA ASN A 66 18.98 -8.55 -4.52
C ASN A 66 18.26 -7.78 -3.40
N LEU A 67 16.93 -7.97 -3.33
CA LEU A 67 16.02 -7.24 -2.44
C LEU A 67 16.19 -7.63 -0.95
N SER A 68 17.19 -8.43 -0.61
CA SER A 68 17.49 -8.89 0.75
C SER A 68 18.40 -7.97 1.56
N ASP A 69 19.01 -6.95 0.95
CA ASP A 69 19.98 -6.06 1.63
C ASP A 69 19.38 -4.71 2.10
N ILE A 70 18.05 -4.57 2.06
CA ILE A 70 17.34 -3.45 2.72
C ILE A 70 16.86 -3.93 4.10
N ASP A 71 17.72 -4.66 4.82
CA ASP A 71 17.57 -4.78 6.27
C ASP A 71 18.28 -3.60 6.90
N ARG A 72 17.43 -2.66 7.25
CA ARG A 72 17.72 -1.28 7.60
C ARG A 72 18.20 -1.30 9.05
N SER A 73 19.50 -1.46 9.28
CA SER A 73 20.11 -1.24 10.58
C SER A 73 20.06 0.25 10.95
N PHE A 74 18.89 0.69 11.43
CA PHE A 74 18.77 1.88 12.26
C PHE A 74 19.18 1.50 13.68
N ASP A 75 20.45 1.12 13.85
CA ASP A 75 21.11 1.08 15.15
C ASP A 75 21.41 2.55 15.52
N CYS A 76 20.37 3.25 15.94
CA CYS A 76 20.50 4.49 16.68
C CYS A 76 20.60 4.15 18.17
N ASP A 77 21.63 3.38 18.54
CA ASP A 77 22.16 3.35 19.91
C ASP A 77 22.89 4.67 20.16
N GLY A 78 22.09 5.73 20.21
CA GLY A 78 22.49 6.99 20.83
C GLY A 78 22.23 6.86 22.32
N ASP A 79 23.13 6.19 23.03
CA ASP A 79 23.33 6.35 24.47
C ASP A 79 23.69 7.82 24.75
N ILE A 80 22.68 8.67 24.72
CA ILE A 80 22.74 10.00 25.33
C ILE A 80 22.49 9.74 26.82
N ASP A 81 23.57 9.32 27.47
CA ASP A 81 23.76 9.39 28.91
C ASP A 81 23.57 10.85 29.33
N SER A 82 22.32 11.21 29.55
CA SER A 82 21.88 12.51 30.02
C SER A 82 21.86 12.48 31.54
N ASN A 83 22.97 12.03 32.13
CA ASN A 83 23.28 12.25 33.53
C ASN A 83 23.95 13.63 33.69
N VAL A 84 23.23 14.68 33.27
CA VAL A 84 23.51 16.04 33.74
C VAL A 84 22.70 16.19 35.02
N GLU A 85 23.22 15.65 36.11
CA GLU A 85 22.87 16.12 37.45
C GLU A 85 23.30 17.58 37.54
N MET A 86 22.40 18.45 37.11
CA MET A 86 22.45 19.88 37.36
C MET A 86 22.01 20.06 38.81
N ASP A 87 22.95 19.75 39.70
CA ASP A 87 22.88 20.00 41.13
C ASP A 87 23.00 21.52 41.34
N CYS A 88 21.91 22.22 41.01
CA CYS A 88 21.68 23.59 41.42
C CYS A 88 21.07 23.57 42.82
N ASP A 89 21.84 23.08 43.79
CA ASP A 89 21.76 23.53 45.18
C ASP A 89 22.21 24.99 45.23
N SER A 90 21.35 25.86 44.66
CA SER A 90 21.37 27.29 44.89
C SER A 90 20.79 27.49 46.28
N ASP A 91 21.66 27.32 47.27
CA ASP A 91 21.43 27.61 48.67
C ASP A 91 20.87 29.02 48.83
N GLY A 92 19.54 29.12 48.86
CA GLY A 92 18.81 29.66 50.00
C GLY A 92 18.99 31.13 50.37
N SER A 93 19.78 31.92 49.65
CA SER A 93 19.81 33.38 49.80
C SER A 93 19.00 34.04 48.68
N GLY A 94 17.80 33.51 48.44
CA GLY A 94 16.76 34.24 47.72
C GLY A 94 16.46 35.49 48.54
N PHE A 95 17.08 36.61 48.15
CA PHE A 95 16.73 37.94 48.63
C PHE A 95 15.22 38.06 48.45
N TYR A 96 14.48 37.97 49.55
CA TYR A 96 13.03 37.81 49.54
C TYR A 96 12.42 39.19 49.26
N TRP A 97 12.36 39.56 47.98
CA TRP A 97 11.82 40.83 47.49
C TRP A 97 10.30 40.97 47.71
N GLU A 98 9.62 40.01 48.34
CA GLU A 98 8.17 40.06 48.54
C GLU A 98 7.72 40.96 49.71
N GLU A 99 8.63 41.42 50.58
CA GLU A 99 8.28 42.33 51.67
C GLU A 99 8.87 43.73 51.42
N GLU A 100 8.02 44.61 50.86
CA GLU A 100 8.26 46.02 50.54
C GLU A 100 8.91 46.81 51.70
N ASP A 101 8.68 46.39 52.96
CA ASP A 101 9.19 47.03 54.18
C ASP A 101 10.67 46.76 54.47
N THR A 102 11.23 45.63 54.03
CA THR A 102 12.60 45.22 54.38
C THR A 102 13.65 46.02 53.61
N LEU A 103 13.37 46.36 52.34
CA LEU A 103 14.25 47.20 51.53
C LEU A 103 14.27 48.66 52.01
N LEU A 104 13.13 49.13 52.53
CA LEU A 104 12.99 50.46 53.11
C LEU A 104 13.77 50.55 54.42
N THR A 105 13.79 49.50 55.24
CA THR A 105 14.46 49.47 56.55
C THR A 105 15.99 49.48 56.42
N ASP A 106 16.55 48.68 55.51
CA ASP A 106 18.01 48.59 55.30
C ASP A 106 18.60 49.88 54.68
N LEU A 107 17.79 50.59 53.89
CA LEU A 107 18.17 51.88 53.28
C LEU A 107 18.04 53.08 54.25
N LEU A 108 17.59 52.86 55.48
CA LEU A 108 17.41 53.89 56.50
C LEU A 108 18.46 53.83 57.64
N ASP A 109 19.20 52.73 57.79
CA ASP A 109 20.07 52.50 58.96
C ASP A 109 21.57 52.63 58.63
N GLY A 110 22.10 53.85 58.70
CA GLY A 110 23.52 54.16 58.50
C GLY A 110 24.15 54.83 59.74
N PRO A 111 25.26 54.32 60.30
CA PRO A 111 25.81 54.85 61.55
C PRO A 111 26.76 56.02 61.32
N LEU A 112 26.60 57.11 62.09
CA LEU A 112 27.44 58.30 62.03
C LEU A 112 28.27 58.47 63.33
N GLY A 113 29.60 58.47 63.18
CA GLY A 113 30.57 58.75 64.25
C GLY A 113 31.03 60.21 64.24
N ARG A 114 31.19 60.79 65.43
CA ARG A 114 31.48 62.22 65.70
C ARG A 114 32.96 62.46 66.01
N ASP A 115 33.49 63.61 65.59
CA ASP A 115 34.10 64.64 66.45
C ASP A 115 35.11 65.49 65.65
N LYS A 116 34.60 66.46 64.87
CA LYS A 116 35.20 67.80 64.68
C LYS A 116 34.22 68.78 64.01
N ASP A 117 32.94 68.62 64.32
CA ASP A 117 31.92 68.90 63.33
C ASP A 117 30.96 70.03 63.69
N GLN A 118 30.81 70.58 64.90
CA GLN A 118 29.66 71.46 65.28
C GLN A 118 29.09 72.48 64.24
N TYR A 119 29.90 73.20 63.46
CA TYR A 119 29.39 74.04 62.36
C TYR A 119 29.04 73.23 61.09
N LEU A 120 29.87 72.25 60.75
CA LEU A 120 29.58 71.24 59.73
C LEU A 120 28.42 70.33 60.15
N ASP A 121 28.20 70.08 61.44
CA ASP A 121 27.06 69.38 62.04
C ASP A 121 25.82 70.25 61.88
N ALA A 122 25.85 71.54 62.22
CA ALA A 122 24.68 72.40 62.01
C ALA A 122 24.30 72.56 60.53
N LEU A 123 25.31 72.62 59.63
CA LEU A 123 25.08 72.60 58.19
C LEU A 123 24.58 71.22 57.72
N ALA A 124 25.17 70.14 58.21
CA ALA A 124 24.75 68.77 57.92
C ALA A 124 23.31 68.54 58.39
N ASP A 125 22.95 68.97 59.60
CA ASP A 125 21.60 68.93 60.17
C ASP A 125 20.62 69.72 59.30
N SER A 126 21.00 70.91 58.82
CA SER A 126 20.15 71.73 57.94
C SER A 126 19.98 71.15 56.53
N LEU A 127 20.97 70.40 56.04
CA LEU A 127 20.91 69.71 54.76
C LEU A 127 20.27 68.33 54.89
N GLN A 128 20.33 67.71 56.05
CA GLN A 128 19.85 66.36 56.29
C GLN A 128 18.36 66.25 56.02
N GLU A 129 17.56 67.22 56.45
CA GLU A 129 16.11 67.24 56.23
C GLU A 129 15.75 67.29 54.73
N PRO A 130 16.21 68.26 53.91
CA PRO A 130 15.88 68.30 52.49
C PRO A 130 16.48 67.12 51.69
N PHE A 131 17.64 66.59 52.10
CA PHE A 131 18.20 65.38 51.47
C PHE A 131 17.40 64.11 51.83
N HIS A 132 16.90 64.00 53.05
CA HIS A 132 15.98 62.92 53.43
C HIS A 132 14.67 63.01 52.67
N ASP A 133 14.07 64.19 52.58
CA ASP A 133 12.81 64.41 51.84
C ASP A 133 12.97 64.07 50.36
N GLN A 134 14.04 64.56 49.73
CA GLN A 134 14.35 64.24 48.34
C GLN A 134 14.64 62.74 48.16
N GLY A 135 15.35 62.13 49.11
CA GLY A 135 15.60 60.69 49.12
C GLY A 135 14.31 59.88 49.24
N HIS A 136 13.38 60.29 50.10
CA HIS A 136 12.06 59.68 50.23
C HIS A 136 11.23 59.81 48.96
N LEU A 137 11.27 60.97 48.30
CA LEU A 137 10.58 61.20 47.04
C LEU A 137 11.12 60.29 45.93
N LEU A 138 12.44 60.20 45.76
CA LEU A 138 13.04 59.29 44.76
C LEU A 138 12.73 57.83 45.06
N LYS A 139 12.83 57.39 46.32
CA LYS A 139 12.49 56.02 46.71
C LYS A 139 11.03 55.69 46.39
N LYS A 140 10.12 56.63 46.66
CA LYS A 140 8.70 56.50 46.34
C LYS A 140 8.48 56.39 44.84
N GLU A 141 9.11 57.23 44.03
CA GLU A 141 9.01 57.18 42.56
C GLU A 141 9.55 55.86 41.99
N ILE A 142 10.67 55.36 42.53
CA ILE A 142 11.22 54.05 42.16
C ILE A 142 10.26 52.92 42.55
N ALA A 143 9.68 52.95 43.74
CA ALA A 143 8.69 51.95 44.16
C ALA A 143 7.43 52.00 43.30
N GLU A 144 6.90 53.20 43.03
CA GLU A 144 5.71 53.42 42.19
C GLU A 144 5.91 52.94 40.74
N THR A 145 7.14 52.91 40.23
CA THR A 145 7.45 52.41 38.88
C THR A 145 7.81 50.93 38.86
N LEU A 146 8.62 50.47 39.81
CA LEU A 146 9.16 49.11 39.83
C LEU A 146 8.12 48.08 40.29
N VAL A 147 7.30 48.40 41.31
CA VAL A 147 6.33 47.45 41.87
C VAL A 147 5.25 47.07 40.85
N PRO A 148 4.59 48.00 40.13
CA PRO A 148 3.62 47.63 39.11
C PRO A 148 4.25 46.83 37.97
N THR A 149 5.48 47.16 37.58
CA THR A 149 6.21 46.44 36.53
C THR A 149 6.53 45.02 36.97
N HIS A 150 7.02 44.82 38.19
CA HIS A 150 7.28 43.50 38.77
C HIS A 150 6.01 42.66 38.85
N ASN A 151 4.92 43.24 39.39
CA ASN A 151 3.62 42.56 39.49
C ASN A 151 3.06 42.21 38.11
N HIS A 152 3.25 43.08 37.11
CA HIS A 152 2.86 42.81 35.73
C HIS A 152 3.62 41.61 35.15
N VAL A 153 4.94 41.57 35.33
CA VAL A 153 5.80 40.47 34.89
C VAL A 153 5.41 39.15 35.59
N LYS A 154 5.21 39.16 36.91
CA LYS A 154 4.74 38.00 37.69
C LYS A 154 3.40 37.46 37.18
N ASN A 155 2.45 38.34 36.87
CA ASN A 155 1.15 37.96 36.32
C ASN A 155 1.25 37.34 34.93
N ILE A 156 2.12 37.88 34.06
CA ILE A 156 2.38 37.30 32.73
C ILE A 156 2.97 35.89 32.88
N PHE A 157 3.98 35.70 33.73
CA PHE A 157 4.57 34.39 33.96
C PHE A 157 3.57 33.38 34.52
N SER A 158 2.76 33.76 35.52
CA SER A 158 1.72 32.88 36.05
C SER A 158 0.66 32.52 35.01
N THR A 159 0.34 33.45 34.09
CA THR A 159 -0.58 33.19 32.99
C THR A 159 0.04 32.25 31.96
N LEU A 160 1.32 32.43 31.65
CA LEU A 160 2.06 31.59 30.72
C LEU A 160 2.10 30.14 31.22
N GLU A 161 2.50 29.94 32.48
CA GLU A 161 2.57 28.63 33.14
C GLU A 161 1.19 27.93 33.17
N LYS A 162 0.13 28.66 33.49
CA LYS A 162 -1.23 28.09 33.56
C LYS A 162 -1.86 27.79 32.21
N SER A 163 -1.49 28.50 31.15
CA SER A 163 -2.21 28.45 29.87
C SER A 163 -1.48 27.70 28.76
N VAL A 164 -0.16 27.77 28.71
CA VAL A 164 0.63 27.21 27.61
C VAL A 164 0.75 25.70 27.75
N ASP A 165 1.15 25.22 28.92
CA ASP A 165 1.40 23.80 29.18
C ASP A 165 0.18 22.89 28.95
N PRO A 166 -1.05 23.22 29.41
CA PRO A 166 -2.18 22.33 29.17
C PRO A 166 -2.62 22.31 27.71
N VAL A 167 -2.53 23.43 26.98
CA VAL A 167 -2.89 23.49 25.56
C VAL A 167 -1.85 22.73 24.73
N PHE A 168 -0.58 22.92 25.02
CA PHE A 168 0.51 22.21 24.37
C PHE A 168 0.45 20.71 24.65
N GLY A 169 0.27 20.31 25.92
CA GLY A 169 0.10 18.92 26.32
C GLY A 169 -1.11 18.26 25.65
N HIS A 170 -2.23 18.97 25.53
CA HIS A 170 -3.39 18.51 24.77
C HIS A 170 -3.09 18.35 23.28
N GLY A 171 -2.32 19.27 22.70
CA GLY A 171 -1.82 19.19 21.32
C GLY A 171 -0.98 17.93 21.08
N ILE A 172 -0.01 17.67 21.94
CA ILE A 172 0.84 16.47 21.89
C ILE A 172 -0.01 15.21 22.03
N SER A 173 -0.96 15.18 22.96
CA SER A 173 -1.83 14.02 23.17
C SER A 173 -2.67 13.70 21.93
N LYS A 174 -3.28 14.72 21.30
CA LYS A 174 -4.02 14.56 20.04
C LYS A 174 -3.13 14.13 18.88
N PHE A 175 -1.92 14.66 18.80
CA PHE A 175 -0.97 14.26 17.78
C PHE A 175 -0.60 12.77 17.92
N ASN A 176 -0.28 12.32 19.13
CA ASN A 176 -0.02 10.91 19.43
C ASN A 176 -1.22 10.01 19.08
N GLU A 177 -2.44 10.42 19.41
CA GLU A 177 -3.67 9.70 19.01
C GLU A 177 -3.78 9.60 17.47
N GLY A 178 -3.49 10.70 16.76
CA GLY A 178 -3.44 10.73 15.30
C GLY A 178 -2.41 9.76 14.72
N CYS A 179 -1.20 9.72 15.28
CA CYS A 179 -0.13 8.79 14.90
C CYS A 179 -0.56 7.33 15.10
N LYS A 180 -1.09 6.99 16.29
CA LYS A 180 -1.58 5.62 16.59
C LYS A 180 -2.69 5.19 15.65
N ARG A 181 -3.62 6.10 15.34
CA ARG A 181 -4.71 5.83 14.39
C ARG A 181 -4.19 5.60 12.97
N MET A 182 -3.23 6.41 12.53
CA MET A 182 -2.58 6.27 11.23
C MET A 182 -1.85 4.93 11.12
N GLU A 183 -1.06 4.57 12.13
CA GLU A 183 -0.36 3.28 12.21
C GLU A 183 -1.33 2.10 12.14
N THR A 184 -2.38 2.12 12.97
CA THR A 184 -3.42 1.07 12.97
C THR A 184 -4.08 0.93 11.59
N THR A 185 -4.35 2.05 10.92
CA THR A 185 -4.96 2.07 9.59
C THR A 185 -4.01 1.50 8.53
N MET A 186 -2.73 1.88 8.58
CA MET A 186 -1.71 1.38 7.66
C MET A 186 -1.48 -0.13 7.84
N LEU A 187 -1.47 -0.62 9.07
CA LEU A 187 -1.34 -2.04 9.37
C LEU A 187 -2.54 -2.84 8.84
N ALA A 188 -3.76 -2.32 9.01
CA ALA A 188 -4.96 -2.94 8.43
C ALA A 188 -4.90 -3.00 6.90
N GLN A 189 -4.53 -1.90 6.24
CA GLN A 189 -4.39 -1.85 4.78
C GLN A 189 -3.30 -2.80 4.27
N TYR A 190 -2.18 -2.92 4.99
CA TYR A 190 -1.12 -3.86 4.66
C TYR A 190 -1.60 -5.31 4.72
N ASN A 191 -2.36 -5.67 5.76
CA ASN A 191 -2.95 -7.00 5.88
C ASN A 191 -3.95 -7.29 4.75
N ASP A 192 -4.84 -6.34 4.45
CA ASP A 192 -5.79 -6.45 3.34
C ASP A 192 -5.09 -6.68 1.98
N LEU A 193 -4.00 -5.94 1.73
CA LEU A 193 -3.19 -6.09 0.53
C LEU A 193 -2.55 -7.49 0.47
N ASN A 194 -2.00 -7.96 1.59
CA ASN A 194 -1.37 -9.28 1.68
C ASN A 194 -2.38 -10.41 1.43
N ASP A 195 -3.59 -10.29 1.97
CA ASP A 195 -4.65 -11.27 1.76
C ASP A 195 -5.14 -11.28 0.30
N LEU A 196 -5.29 -10.10 -0.31
CA LEU A 196 -5.62 -9.98 -1.74
C LEU A 196 -4.51 -10.58 -2.62
N HIS A 197 -3.25 -10.36 -2.26
CA HIS A 197 -2.10 -10.93 -2.96
C HIS A 197 -2.13 -12.47 -2.89
N LYS A 198 -2.28 -13.05 -1.69
CA LYS A 198 -2.41 -14.50 -1.50
C LYS A 198 -3.59 -15.09 -2.27
N ALA A 199 -4.76 -14.44 -2.23
CA ALA A 199 -5.93 -14.87 -2.97
C ALA A 199 -5.68 -14.87 -4.50
N THR A 200 -4.98 -13.86 -5.01
CA THR A 200 -4.61 -13.75 -6.42
C THR A 200 -3.61 -14.83 -6.82
N GLN A 201 -2.60 -15.08 -5.99
CA GLN A 201 -1.62 -16.15 -6.20
C GLN A 201 -2.30 -17.52 -6.26
N ASN A 202 -3.22 -17.80 -5.33
CA ASN A 202 -4.02 -19.03 -5.32
C ASN A 202 -4.90 -19.19 -6.57
N LYS A 203 -5.45 -18.08 -7.09
CA LYS A 203 -6.21 -18.10 -8.33
C LYS A 203 -5.33 -18.43 -9.52
N ILE A 204 -4.14 -17.83 -9.60
CA ILE A 204 -3.17 -18.09 -10.67
C ILE A 204 -2.72 -19.55 -10.65
N THR A 205 -2.36 -20.08 -9.47
CA THR A 205 -1.92 -21.47 -9.33
C THR A 205 -3.02 -22.44 -9.74
N LYS A 206 -4.27 -22.17 -9.34
CA LYS A 206 -5.43 -22.96 -9.76
C LYS A 206 -5.62 -22.94 -11.28
N SER A 207 -5.61 -21.78 -11.92
CA SER A 207 -5.77 -21.69 -13.38
C SER A 207 -4.61 -22.34 -14.15
N LEU A 208 -3.38 -22.28 -13.63
CA LEU A 208 -2.24 -23.01 -14.21
C LEU A 208 -2.42 -24.53 -14.09
N GLU A 209 -2.98 -25.01 -12.99
CA GLU A 209 -3.24 -26.45 -12.81
C GLU A 209 -4.36 -26.94 -13.75
N GLU A 210 -5.46 -26.18 -13.86
CA GLU A 210 -6.52 -26.44 -14.84
C GLU A 210 -5.96 -26.48 -16.27
N LEU A 211 -5.07 -25.54 -16.61
CA LEU A 211 -4.43 -25.48 -17.91
C LEU A 211 -3.56 -26.72 -18.19
N LYS A 212 -2.77 -27.17 -17.20
CA LYS A 212 -1.98 -28.41 -17.34
C LYS A 212 -2.86 -29.64 -17.57
N VAL A 213 -3.98 -29.74 -16.87
CA VAL A 213 -4.93 -30.85 -17.04
C VAL A 213 -5.51 -30.87 -18.46
N GLU A 214 -5.92 -29.71 -18.99
CA GLU A 214 -6.44 -29.63 -20.37
C GLU A 214 -5.35 -29.92 -21.42
N TYR A 215 -4.09 -29.51 -21.19
CA TYR A 215 -2.97 -29.89 -22.05
C TYR A 215 -2.73 -31.40 -22.05
N ALA A 216 -2.73 -32.05 -20.88
CA ALA A 216 -2.58 -33.50 -20.78
C ALA A 216 -3.71 -34.22 -21.51
N ARG A 217 -4.96 -33.76 -21.36
CA ARG A 217 -6.12 -34.29 -22.07
C ARG A 217 -6.00 -34.13 -23.58
N ARG A 218 -5.53 -32.98 -24.05
CA ARG A 218 -5.30 -32.74 -25.48
C ARG A 218 -4.24 -33.69 -26.04
N ASP A 219 -3.16 -33.91 -25.30
CA ASP A 219 -2.08 -34.79 -25.73
C ASP A 219 -2.56 -36.26 -25.78
N GLU A 220 -3.41 -36.69 -24.84
CA GLU A 220 -4.10 -37.98 -24.88
C GLU A 220 -5.01 -38.12 -26.13
N LEU A 221 -5.85 -37.11 -26.39
CA LEU A 221 -6.70 -37.09 -27.59
C LEU A 221 -5.88 -37.14 -28.88
N TRP A 222 -4.71 -36.49 -28.91
CA TRP A 222 -3.81 -36.52 -30.04
C TRP A 222 -3.22 -37.91 -30.27
N ILE A 223 -2.78 -38.58 -29.21
CA ILE A 223 -2.30 -39.97 -29.27
C ILE A 223 -3.41 -40.88 -29.80
N ASN A 224 -4.64 -40.75 -29.28
CA ASN A 224 -5.79 -41.56 -29.70
C ASN A 224 -6.18 -41.31 -31.16
N LEU A 225 -6.15 -40.06 -31.61
CA LEU A 225 -6.41 -39.69 -33.00
C LEU A 225 -5.34 -40.30 -33.91
N LYS A 226 -4.06 -40.17 -33.56
CA LYS A 226 -2.95 -40.74 -34.32
C LYS A 226 -3.09 -42.25 -34.44
N ALA A 227 -3.36 -42.94 -33.34
CA ALA A 227 -3.60 -44.38 -33.34
C ALA A 227 -4.78 -44.78 -34.24
N SER A 228 -5.87 -44.00 -34.23
CA SER A 228 -7.04 -44.24 -35.09
C SER A 228 -6.72 -44.05 -36.57
N ILE A 229 -5.91 -43.04 -36.91
CA ILE A 229 -5.43 -42.81 -38.28
C ILE A 229 -4.54 -43.96 -38.72
N ASP A 230 -3.56 -44.34 -37.90
CA ASP A 230 -2.63 -45.43 -38.20
C ASP A 230 -3.37 -46.77 -38.39
N ALA A 231 -4.43 -47.01 -37.61
CA ALA A 231 -5.28 -48.20 -37.75
C ALA A 231 -6.05 -48.28 -39.08
N ILE A 232 -6.34 -47.15 -39.73
CA ILE A 232 -7.00 -47.11 -41.04
C ILE A 232 -5.95 -47.08 -42.16
N VAL A 233 -4.93 -46.23 -42.02
CA VAL A 233 -3.92 -46.00 -43.04
C VAL A 233 -3.08 -47.25 -43.26
N ASN A 234 -2.59 -47.91 -42.21
CA ASN A 234 -1.69 -49.05 -42.38
C ASN A 234 -2.33 -50.21 -43.17
N PRO A 235 -3.55 -50.69 -42.88
CA PRO A 235 -4.19 -51.74 -43.68
C PRO A 235 -4.48 -51.31 -45.11
N THR A 236 -4.86 -50.04 -45.34
CA THR A 236 -5.09 -49.55 -46.70
C THR A 236 -3.78 -49.48 -47.50
N LEU A 237 -2.70 -49.06 -46.86
CA LEU A 237 -1.37 -49.01 -47.46
C LEU A 237 -0.86 -50.41 -47.79
N GLU A 238 -1.03 -51.37 -46.87
CA GLU A 238 -0.75 -52.80 -47.10
C GLU A 238 -1.58 -53.36 -48.27
N SER A 239 -2.88 -53.06 -48.32
CA SER A 239 -3.74 -53.48 -49.43
C SER A 239 -3.35 -52.86 -50.77
N ILE A 240 -2.88 -51.61 -50.77
CA ILE A 240 -2.39 -50.92 -51.96
C ILE A 240 -1.06 -51.52 -52.40
N SER A 241 -0.13 -51.80 -51.47
CA SER A 241 1.16 -52.44 -51.79
C SER A 241 1.00 -53.88 -52.29
N ASP A 242 -0.02 -54.59 -51.85
CA ASP A 242 -0.35 -55.94 -52.33
C ASP A 242 -1.06 -55.96 -53.69
N SER A 243 -1.67 -54.83 -54.09
CA SER A 243 -2.49 -54.74 -55.30
C SER A 243 -1.71 -55.08 -56.58
N PRO A 244 -0.49 -54.58 -56.82
CA PRO A 244 0.33 -54.99 -57.97
C PRO A 244 0.58 -56.49 -58.02
N ALA A 245 0.92 -57.13 -56.89
CA ALA A 245 1.15 -58.57 -56.84
C ALA A 245 -0.14 -59.36 -57.16
N LYS A 246 -1.29 -58.92 -56.63
CA LYS A 246 -2.61 -59.52 -56.93
C LYS A 246 -2.99 -59.32 -58.40
N LEU A 247 -2.69 -58.16 -58.97
CA LEU A 247 -2.92 -57.83 -60.38
C LEU A 247 -2.06 -58.72 -61.29
N GLU A 248 -0.76 -58.86 -61.02
CA GLU A 248 0.14 -59.76 -61.76
C GLU A 248 -0.33 -61.22 -61.69
N GLN A 249 -0.77 -61.69 -60.51
CA GLN A 249 -1.35 -63.02 -60.37
C GLN A 249 -2.65 -63.18 -61.17
N ALA A 250 -3.49 -62.14 -61.23
CA ALA A 250 -4.73 -62.15 -62.01
C ALA A 250 -4.43 -62.16 -63.53
N ILE A 251 -3.48 -61.34 -64.00
CA ILE A 251 -2.99 -61.33 -65.38
C ILE A 251 -2.48 -62.73 -65.76
N ALA A 252 -1.60 -63.31 -64.94
CA ALA A 252 -1.07 -64.65 -65.18
C ALA A 252 -2.15 -65.75 -65.22
N LYS A 253 -3.24 -65.62 -64.43
CA LYS A 253 -4.39 -66.54 -64.48
C LYS A 253 -5.20 -66.38 -65.76
N LEU A 254 -5.47 -65.14 -66.17
CA LEU A 254 -6.19 -64.84 -67.41
C LEU A 254 -5.39 -65.31 -68.64
N ASP A 255 -4.08 -65.10 -68.65
CA ASP A 255 -3.19 -65.59 -69.72
C ASP A 255 -3.21 -67.12 -69.82
N LYS A 256 -3.20 -67.83 -68.68
CA LYS A 256 -3.35 -69.30 -68.66
C LYS A 256 -4.71 -69.74 -69.20
N GLN A 257 -5.80 -69.08 -68.81
CA GLN A 257 -7.14 -69.38 -69.31
C GLN A 257 -7.26 -69.12 -70.80
N ALA A 258 -6.75 -67.99 -71.30
CA ALA A 258 -6.73 -67.64 -72.72
C ALA A 258 -5.98 -68.69 -73.55
N LYS A 259 -4.78 -69.12 -73.10
CA LYS A 259 -4.02 -70.21 -73.76
C LYS A 259 -4.79 -71.52 -73.80
N SER A 260 -5.49 -71.88 -72.73
CA SER A 260 -6.31 -73.11 -72.67
C SER A 260 -7.54 -73.06 -73.60
N LEU A 261 -8.13 -71.88 -73.80
CA LEU A 261 -9.21 -71.68 -74.76
C LEU A 261 -8.69 -71.70 -76.20
N GLU A 262 -7.50 -71.16 -76.45
CA GLU A 262 -6.88 -71.21 -77.78
C GLU A 262 -6.53 -72.65 -78.19
N SER A 263 -5.99 -73.46 -77.26
CA SER A 263 -5.77 -74.89 -77.52
C SER A 263 -7.08 -75.63 -77.78
N ARG A 264 -8.12 -75.37 -76.98
CA ARG A 264 -9.46 -75.97 -77.20
C ARG A 264 -10.10 -75.51 -78.51
N SER A 265 -9.87 -74.27 -78.92
CA SER A 265 -10.31 -73.74 -80.21
C SER A 265 -9.60 -74.42 -81.38
N LYS A 266 -8.28 -74.67 -81.26
CA LYS A 266 -7.53 -75.47 -82.24
C LYS A 266 -8.10 -76.88 -82.35
N ASP A 267 -8.43 -77.54 -81.25
CA ASP A 267 -9.08 -78.85 -81.23
C ASP A 267 -10.48 -78.83 -81.87
N MET A 268 -11.29 -77.82 -81.58
CA MET A 268 -12.60 -77.65 -82.22
C MET A 268 -12.47 -77.37 -83.73
N SER A 269 -11.44 -76.62 -84.14
CA SER A 269 -11.17 -76.33 -85.54
C SER A 269 -10.70 -77.56 -86.31
N SER A 270 -9.91 -78.44 -85.69
CA SER A 270 -9.49 -79.71 -86.29
C SER A 270 -10.66 -80.67 -86.40
N VAL A 271 -11.51 -80.77 -85.38
CA VAL A 271 -12.78 -81.53 -85.42
C VAL A 271 -13.70 -81.00 -86.53
N LYS A 272 -13.86 -79.69 -86.65
CA LYS A 272 -14.68 -79.07 -87.69
C LYS A 272 -14.15 -79.35 -89.10
N LYS A 273 -12.82 -79.32 -89.30
CA LYS A 273 -12.20 -79.72 -90.58
C LYS A 273 -12.47 -81.19 -90.91
N GLY A 274 -12.28 -82.10 -89.95
CA GLY A 274 -12.60 -83.52 -90.14
C GLY A 274 -14.06 -83.78 -90.50
N LEU A 275 -15.00 -83.05 -89.88
CA LEU A 275 -16.42 -83.09 -90.25
C LEU A 275 -16.69 -82.56 -91.66
N GLN A 276 -16.06 -81.45 -92.05
CA GLN A 276 -16.19 -80.93 -93.42
C GLN A 276 -15.64 -81.88 -94.48
N ASP A 277 -14.55 -82.59 -94.19
CA ASP A 277 -13.99 -83.58 -95.11
C ASP A 277 -14.92 -84.80 -95.25
N LEU A 278 -15.56 -85.25 -94.18
CA LEU A 278 -16.61 -86.28 -94.25
C LEU A 278 -17.81 -85.84 -95.09
N PHE A 279 -18.27 -84.60 -94.95
CA PHE A 279 -19.39 -84.07 -95.76
C PHE A 279 -19.03 -83.85 -97.24
N LYS A 280 -17.75 -83.68 -97.59
CA LYS A 280 -17.30 -83.57 -98.99
C LYS A 280 -17.04 -84.92 -99.65
N ALA A 281 -16.95 -86.00 -98.86
CA ALA A 281 -16.69 -87.36 -99.34
C ALA A 281 -17.97 -88.20 -99.57
N SER A 282 -19.15 -87.62 -99.31
CA SER A 282 -20.46 -88.15 -99.70
C SER A 282 -21.02 -87.41 -100.89
#